data_AF-A0A956LEE1-F1
#
_entry.id   AF-A0A956LEE1-F1
#
_cell.length_a   1.000
_cell.length_b   1.000
_cell.length_c   1.000
_cell.angle_alpha   90.00
_cell.angle_beta   90.00
_cell.angle_gamma   90.00
#
_symmetry.space_group_name_H-M   'P 1'
#
loop_
_entity.id
_entity.type
_entity.pdbx_description
1 polymer ?
#
loop_
_entity_poly.entity_id
_entity_poly.type
_entity_poly.pdbx_seq_one_letter_code
_entity_poly.pdbx_strand_id
1 'polypeptide(L)'
;MSVEPSTPIVVLVQQLLLGRTEGMSAPQLAAFVDGWTSLLELLKRPEVCMPDAPESERQVLVQLVEDIETAQRRALGDDPA
;
A
#
# COMPACT_ATOMS: atom_id res chain seq x y z
N MET A 1 19.91 -14.76 12.49
CA MET A 1 19.20 -13.52 12.11
C MET A 1 19.04 -13.53 10.61
N SER A 2 17.95 -14.13 10.11
CA SER A 2 17.66 -14.13 8.69
C SER A 2 17.04 -12.79 8.35
N VAL A 3 17.73 -11.98 7.55
CA VAL A 3 17.12 -10.85 6.86
C VAL A 3 16.17 -11.49 5.86
N GLU A 4 14.86 -11.51 6.16
CA GLU A 4 13.89 -11.84 5.12
C GLU A 4 14.07 -10.81 4.01
N PRO A 5 14.32 -11.23 2.76
CA PRO A 5 14.45 -10.28 1.67
C PRO A 5 13.14 -9.51 1.63
N SER A 6 13.20 -8.20 1.90
CA SER A 6 12.07 -7.29 1.75
C SER A 6 11.39 -7.65 0.44
N THR A 7 10.18 -8.22 0.49
CA THR A 7 9.47 -8.69 -0.70
C THR A 7 9.55 -7.57 -1.75
N PRO A 8 9.86 -7.81 -3.03
CA PRO A 8 10.13 -6.73 -4.00
C PRO A 8 9.07 -5.62 -4.00
N ILE A 9 7.82 -5.97 -3.68
CA ILE A 9 6.73 -5.04 -3.46
C ILE A 9 6.95 -4.04 -2.31
N VAL A 10 7.56 -4.45 -1.20
CA VAL A 10 7.91 -3.59 -0.05
C VAL A 10 8.90 -2.51 -0.48
N VAL A 11 9.96 -2.90 -1.19
CA VAL A 11 10.97 -1.96 -1.69
C VAL A 11 10.36 -0.99 -2.69
N LEU A 12 9.54 -1.50 -3.61
CA LEU A 12 8.87 -0.66 -4.61
C LEU A 12 7.90 0.33 -3.98
N VAL A 13 7.06 -0.10 -3.03
CA VAL A 13 6.13 0.77 -2.32
C VAL A 13 6.88 1.84 -1.53
N GLN A 14 7.95 1.47 -0.81
CA GLN A 14 8.79 2.43 -0.09
C GLN A 14 9.40 3.47 -1.03
N GLN A 15 10.01 3.05 -2.14
CA GLN A 15 10.64 3.96 -3.10
C GLN A 15 9.60 4.88 -3.78
N LEU A 16 8.42 4.36 -4.10
CA LEU A 16 7.34 5.15 -4.71
C LEU A 16 6.74 6.15 -3.72
N LEU A 17 6.57 5.78 -2.45
CA LEU A 17 6.09 6.69 -1.41
C LEU A 17 7.11 7.77 -1.10
N LEU A 18 8.39 7.41 -0.91
CA LEU A 18 9.47 8.37 -0.66
C LEU A 18 9.66 9.32 -1.85
N GLY A 19 9.72 8.79 -3.08
CA GLY A 19 9.90 9.61 -4.28
C GLY A 19 8.71 10.53 -4.57
N ARG A 20 7.47 10.11 -4.27
CA ARG A 20 6.28 10.96 -4.45
C ARG A 20 6.13 12.04 -3.38
N THR A 21 6.66 11.81 -2.19
CA THR A 21 6.51 12.73 -1.05
C THR A 21 7.67 13.71 -0.90
N GLU A 22 8.75 13.52 -1.68
CA GLU A 22 9.91 14.41 -1.68
C GLU A 22 9.50 15.85 -2.03
N GLY A 23 9.93 16.81 -1.19
CA GLY A 23 9.65 18.23 -1.38
C GLY A 23 8.21 18.66 -1.05
N MET A 24 7.34 17.75 -0.61
CA MET A 24 6.01 18.12 -0.13
C MET A 24 6.10 18.86 1.22
N SER A 25 5.32 19.93 1.35
CA SER A 25 5.07 20.55 2.66
C SER A 25 4.23 19.63 3.55
N ALA A 26 4.25 19.85 4.87
CA ALA A 26 3.51 19.02 5.81
C ALA A 26 1.99 18.89 5.49
N PRO A 27 1.26 19.96 5.09
CA PRO A 27 -0.14 19.81 4.67
C PRO A 27 -0.32 18.97 3.41
N GLN A 28 0.60 19.08 2.44
CA GLN A 28 0.58 18.28 1.22
C GLN A 28 0.85 16.81 1.52
N LEU A 29 1.79 16.53 2.43
CA LEU A 29 2.09 15.18 2.88
C LEU A 29 0.88 14.55 3.58
N ALA A 30 0.19 15.29 4.46
CA ALA A 30 -1.01 14.80 5.14
C ALA A 30 -2.13 14.47 4.15
N ALA A 31 -2.39 15.36 3.17
CA ALA A 31 -3.39 15.12 2.12
C ALA A 31 -3.01 13.93 1.22
N PHE A 32 -1.71 13.75 0.93
CA PHE A 32 -1.23 12.61 0.16
C PHE A 32 -1.45 11.29 0.90
N VAL A 33 -1.09 11.22 2.19
CA VAL A 33 -1.28 10.02 3.02
C VAL A 33 -2.76 9.68 3.14
N ASP A 34 -3.63 10.67 3.39
CA ASP A 34 -5.08 10.47 3.50
C ASP A 34 -5.69 9.95 2.19
N GLY A 35 -5.31 10.53 1.06
CA GLY A 35 -5.73 10.07 -0.27
C GLY A 35 -5.21 8.67 -0.61
N TRP A 36 -3.98 8.35 -0.23
CA TRP A 36 -3.40 7.03 -0.40
C TRP A 36 -4.12 5.95 0.42
N THR A 37 -4.38 6.21 1.70
CA THR A 37 -5.16 5.30 2.55
C THR A 37 -6.57 5.11 2.01
N SER A 38 -7.24 6.18 1.59
CA SER A 38 -8.58 6.11 0.98
C SER A 38 -8.61 5.26 -0.30
N LEU A 39 -7.54 5.33 -1.11
CA LEU A 39 -7.41 4.51 -2.32
C LEU A 39 -7.26 3.02 -1.98
N LEU A 40 -6.42 2.67 -1.00
CA LEU A 40 -6.24 1.27 -0.59
C LEU A 40 -7.56 0.68 -0.08
N GLU A 41 -8.30 1.41 0.74
CA GLU A 41 -9.64 1.00 1.21
C GLU A 41 -10.64 0.80 0.06
N LEU A 42 -10.59 1.64 -0.99
CA LEU A 42 -11.41 1.44 -2.19
C LEU A 42 -11.02 0.15 -2.93
N LEU A 43 -9.73 -0.13 -3.08
CA LEU A 43 -9.24 -1.32 -3.78
C LEU A 43 -9.56 -2.64 -3.04
N LYS A 44 -9.79 -2.59 -1.72
CA LYS A 44 -10.32 -3.71 -0.93
C LYS A 44 -11.80 -4.02 -1.21
N ARG A 45 -12.45 -3.22 -2.05
CA ARG A 45 -13.81 -3.43 -2.57
C ARG A 45 -13.73 -3.80 -4.06
N PRO A 46 -13.14 -4.95 -4.41
CA PRO A 46 -12.86 -5.31 -5.79
C PRO A 46 -14.13 -5.45 -6.64
N GLU A 47 -15.29 -5.71 -6.04
CA GLU A 47 -16.59 -5.72 -6.71
C GLU A 47 -17.02 -4.35 -7.25
N VAL A 48 -16.51 -3.25 -6.66
CA VAL A 48 -16.75 -1.88 -7.13
C VAL A 48 -15.73 -1.51 -8.21
N CYS A 49 -14.47 -1.90 -8.03
CA CYS A 49 -13.38 -1.53 -8.93
C CYS A 49 -13.35 -2.38 -10.21
N MET A 50 -13.76 -3.64 -10.10
CA MET A 50 -13.68 -4.64 -11.17
C MET A 50 -14.97 -5.50 -11.21
N PRO A 51 -16.14 -4.87 -11.49
CA PRO A 51 -17.46 -5.51 -11.40
C PRO A 51 -17.65 -6.67 -12.39
N ASP A 52 -16.84 -6.74 -13.44
CA ASP A 52 -16.89 -7.80 -14.46
C ASP A 52 -15.75 -8.82 -14.34
N ALA A 53 -14.80 -8.61 -13.43
CA ALA A 53 -13.67 -9.52 -13.26
C ALA A 53 -14.07 -10.83 -12.56
N PRO A 54 -13.44 -11.97 -12.91
CA PRO A 54 -13.56 -13.21 -12.18
C PRO A 54 -13.23 -13.06 -10.69
N GLU A 55 -13.89 -13.86 -9.85
CA GLU A 55 -13.69 -13.86 -8.40
C GLU A 55 -12.24 -14.09 -7.99
N SER A 56 -11.52 -14.96 -8.71
CA SER A 56 -10.09 -15.21 -8.48
C SER A 56 -9.22 -13.96 -8.67
N GLU A 57 -9.54 -13.10 -9.62
CA GLU A 57 -8.80 -11.86 -9.88
C GLU A 57 -9.10 -10.80 -8.82
N ARG A 58 -10.36 -10.75 -8.35
CA ARG A 58 -10.78 -9.90 -7.23
C ARG A 58 -10.05 -10.26 -5.94
N GLN A 59 -9.92 -11.55 -5.65
CA GLN A 59 -9.18 -12.04 -4.49
C GLN A 59 -7.69 -11.70 -4.58
N VAL A 60 -7.08 -11.81 -5.76
CA VAL A 60 -5.69 -11.39 -5.99
C VAL A 60 -5.52 -9.89 -5.72
N LEU A 61 -6.46 -9.04 -6.14
CA LEU A 61 -6.41 -7.61 -5.85
C LEU A 61 -6.47 -7.34 -4.34
N VAL A 62 -7.38 -7.98 -3.61
CA VAL A 62 -7.49 -7.84 -2.15
C VAL A 62 -6.19 -8.24 -1.47
N GLN A 63 -5.65 -9.41 -1.82
CA GLN A 63 -4.39 -9.90 -1.25
C GLN A 63 -3.22 -8.94 -1.53
N LEU A 64 -3.16 -8.40 -2.74
CA LEU A 64 -2.14 -7.42 -3.12
C LEU A 64 -2.22 -6.15 -2.26
N VAL A 65 -3.43 -5.66 -1.97
CA VAL A 65 -3.62 -4.47 -1.14
C VAL A 65 -3.20 -4.75 0.31
N GLU A 66 -3.52 -5.92 0.86
CA GLU A 66 -3.09 -6.32 2.20
C GLU A 66 -1.56 -6.42 2.32
N ASP A 67 -0.90 -6.92 1.29
CA ASP A 67 0.57 -6.99 1.22
C ASP A 67 1.18 -5.57 1.19
N ILE A 68 0.56 -4.63 0.46
CA ILE A 68 0.97 -3.21 0.42
C ILE A 68 0.78 -2.55 1.79
N GLU A 69 -0.35 -2.75 2.46
CA GLU A 69 -0.61 -2.19 3.80
C GLU A 69 0.38 -2.73 4.84
N THR A 70 0.70 -4.01 4.76
CA THR A 70 1.70 -4.64 5.63
C THR A 70 3.09 -4.07 5.36
N ALA A 71 3.47 -3.90 4.09
CA ALA A 71 4.71 -3.26 3.70
C ALA A 71 4.83 -1.82 4.22
N GLN A 72 3.73 -1.05 4.13
CA GLN A 72 3.65 0.33 4.60
C GLN A 72 3.83 0.42 6.12
N ARG A 73 3.12 -0.41 6.90
CA ARG A 73 3.27 -0.45 8.38
C ARG A 73 4.70 -0.75 8.79
N ARG A 74 5.35 -1.73 8.15
CA ARG A 74 6.77 -2.05 8.37
C ARG A 74 7.69 -0.88 8.01
N ALA A 75 7.42 -0.19 6.90
CA ALA A 75 8.21 0.95 6.45
C ALA A 75 8.13 2.15 7.41
N LEU A 76 6.96 2.36 8.02
CA LEU A 76 6.72 3.47 8.95
C LEU A 76 7.16 3.15 10.38
N GLY A 77 7.57 1.91 10.67
CA GLY A 77 7.99 1.47 11.99
C GLY A 77 6.84 1.19 12.96
N ASP A 78 5.62 0.96 12.44
CA ASP A 78 4.40 0.68 13.23
C ASP A 78 4.28 -0.79 13.66
N ASP A 79 5.35 -1.59 13.56
CA ASP A 79 5.33 -2.97 14.06
C ASP A 79 5.57 -2.95 15.59
N PRO A 80 4.64 -3.46 16.43
CA PRO A 80 4.95 -3.73 17.83
C PRO A 80 6.06 -4.79 17.86
N ALA A 81 7.11 -4.51 18.63
CA ALA A 81 8.23 -5.43 18.88
C ALA A 81 7.79 -6.82 19.35
#